data_AF-A0AAJ4DUS4-F1
#
_entry.id   AF-A0AAJ4DUS4-F1
#
_cell.length_a   1.000
_cell.length_b   1.000
_cell.length_c   1.000
_cell.angle_alpha   90.00
_cell.angle_beta   90.00
_cell.angle_gamma   90.00
#
_symmetry.space_group_name_H-M   'P 1'
#
loop_
_entity.id
_entity.type
_entity.pdbx_description
1 polymer ?
#
loop_
_entity_poly.entity_id
_entity_poly.type
_entity_poly.pdbx_seq_one_letter_code
_entity_poly.pdbx_strand_id
1 'polypeptide(L)' 'MFGLQGEVPFGENSQPYIWLLDSKMYNQASAIIEQYMQQTLVGSEWQCEECGETNEAQFAICWQCGAAGPA' A
#
# COMPACT_ATOMS: atom_id res chain seq x y z
N MET A 1 -0.83 -16.74 -21.07
CA MET A 1 0.34 -15.94 -20.66
C MET A 1 -0.08 -15.22 -19.38
N PHE A 2 0.02 -15.89 -18.22
CA PHE A 2 -0.36 -15.35 -16.92
C PHE A 2 0.92 -14.88 -16.24
N GLY A 3 1.15 -13.57 -16.22
CA GLY A 3 2.32 -12.96 -15.60
C GLY A 3 2.29 -13.12 -14.08
N LEU A 4 3.41 -13.58 -13.53
CA LEU A 4 3.84 -13.51 -12.13
C LEU A 4 2.82 -13.93 -11.07
N GLN A 5 2.48 -15.23 -11.03
CA GLN A 5 2.06 -15.88 -9.79
C GLN A 5 3.27 -16.07 -8.87
N GLY A 6 3.59 -15.08 -8.03
CA GLY A 6 4.35 -15.31 -6.80
C GLY A 6 5.77 -15.88 -6.92
N GLU A 7 6.43 -15.75 -8.07
CA GLU A 7 7.80 -16.28 -8.26
C GLU A 7 8.89 -15.45 -7.59
N VAL A 8 8.54 -14.28 -7.05
CA VAL A 8 9.48 -13.45 -6.31
C VAL A 8 9.73 -14.10 -4.94
N PRO A 9 10.96 -14.53 -4.62
CA PRO A 9 11.26 -15.14 -3.34
C PRO A 9 10.93 -14.17 -2.22
N PHE A 10 10.06 -14.55 -1.28
CA PHE A 10 9.75 -13.73 -0.11
C PHE A 10 10.97 -13.68 0.81
N GLY A 11 11.55 -12.49 1.02
CA GLY A 11 12.75 -12.32 1.85
C GLY A 11 13.43 -10.99 1.62
N GLU A 12 14.56 -10.75 2.30
CA GLU A 12 15.30 -9.48 2.23
C GLU A 12 15.61 -9.08 0.78
N ASN A 13 16.01 -10.02 -0.07
CA ASN A 13 16.39 -9.77 -1.47
C ASN A 13 15.25 -9.27 -2.39
N SER A 14 14.00 -9.27 -1.93
CA SER A 14 12.84 -8.83 -2.71
C SER A 14 12.04 -7.70 -2.05
N GLN A 15 12.51 -7.19 -0.92
CA GLN A 15 11.87 -6.05 -0.28
C GLN A 15 12.14 -4.77 -1.09
N PRO A 16 11.16 -3.85 -1.17
CA PRO A 16 11.39 -2.55 -1.76
C PRO A 16 12.37 -1.74 -0.90
N TYR A 17 13.26 -0.98 -1.56
CA TYR A 17 14.24 -0.11 -0.89
C TYR A 17 14.07 1.34 -1.34
N ILE A 18 14.27 2.27 -0.41
CA ILE A 18 14.33 3.71 -0.68
C ILE A 18 15.78 4.17 -0.43
N TRP A 19 16.34 4.88 -1.41
CA TRP A 19 17.71 5.41 -1.34
C TRP A 19 17.67 6.92 -1.28
N LEU A 20 18.44 7.51 -0.36
CA LEU A 20 18.62 8.96 -0.30
C LEU A 20 19.77 9.38 -1.21
N LEU A 21 19.49 10.30 -2.12
CA LEU A 21 20.53 10.93 -2.95
C LEU A 21 21.45 11.84 -2.10
N ASP A 22 20.89 12.52 -1.09
CA ASP A 22 21.63 13.30 -0.10
C ASP A 22 21.43 12.69 1.29
N SER A 23 22.52 12.17 1.87
CA SER A 23 22.52 11.54 3.19
C SER A 23 22.18 12.51 4.32
N LYS A 24 22.33 13.82 4.12
CA LYS A 24 21.95 14.83 5.11
C LYS A 24 20.45 14.87 5.37
N MET A 25 19.64 14.36 4.42
CA MET A 25 18.18 14.29 4.55
C MET A 25 17.72 13.12 5.43
N TYR A 26 18.62 12.28 5.94
CA TYR A 26 18.27 11.09 6.71
C TYR A 26 17.27 11.37 7.83
N ASN A 27 17.55 12.35 8.70
CA ASN A 27 16.67 12.66 9.83
C ASN A 27 15.27 13.11 9.37
N GLN A 28 15.20 13.90 8.30
CA GLN A 28 13.91 14.36 7.75
C GLN A 28 13.12 13.19 7.13
N ALA A 29 13.79 12.33 6.36
CA ALA A 29 13.17 11.17 5.74
C ALA A 29 12.64 10.18 6.80
N SER A 30 13.44 9.90 7.84
CA SER A 30 13.02 9.05 8.95
C SER A 30 11.81 9.61 9.69
N ALA A 31 11.79 10.92 9.95
CA ALA A 31 10.64 11.55 10.62
C ALA A 31 9.33 11.42 9.82
N ILE A 32 9.38 11.50 8.48
CA ILE A 32 8.22 11.28 7.61
C ILE A 32 7.71 9.84 7.74
N ILE A 33 8.61 8.86 7.71
CA ILE A 33 8.26 7.44 7.86
C ILE A 33 7.63 7.19 9.24
N GLU A 34 8.26 7.68 10.30
CA GLU A 34 7.75 7.55 11.67
C GLU A 34 6.36 8.17 11.81
N GLN A 35 6.15 9.37 11.26
CA GLN A 35 4.85 10.03 11.27
C GLN A 35 3.79 9.20 10.53
N TYR A 36 4.11 8.63 9.38
CA TYR A 36 3.20 7.77 8.63
C TYR A 36 2.84 6.50 9.41
N MET A 37 3.83 5.84 10.03
CA MET A 37 3.60 4.61 10.81
C MET A 37 2.75 4.84 12.06
N GLN A 38 2.71 6.06 12.59
CA GLN A 38 1.87 6.43 13.74
C GLN A 38 0.42 6.75 13.35
N GLN A 39 0.11 6.86 12.05
CA GLN A 39 -1.27 7.10 11.62
C GLN A 39 -2.10 5.83 11.80
N THR A 40 -3.10 5.89 12.67
CA THR A 40 -4.19 4.92 12.64
C THR A 40 -5.03 5.23 11.41
N LEU A 41 -5.05 4.33 10.43
CA LEU A 41 -6.02 4.39 9.34
C LEU A 41 -7.42 4.17 9.95
N VAL A 42 -8.14 5.26 10.17
CA VAL A 42 -9.51 5.24 10.67
C VAL A 42 -10.43 5.42 9.48
N GLY A 43 -11.15 4.36 9.13
CA GLY A 43 -12.24 4.40 8.17
C GLY A 43 -13.06 3.13 8.25
N SER A 44 -14.28 3.17 7.70
CA SER A 44 -15.15 2.00 7.64
C SER A 44 -14.85 1.18 6.39
N GLU A 45 -15.04 -0.13 6.48
CA GLU A 45 -15.13 -0.99 5.31
C GLU A 45 -16.19 -0.48 4.34
N TRP A 46 -15.98 -0.72 3.05
CA TRP A 46 -16.92 -0.35 2.00
C TRP A 46 -17.15 -1.52 1.04
N GLN A 47 -18.37 -1.63 0.54
CA GLN A 47 -18.73 -2.68 -0.40
C GLN A 47 -18.66 -2.17 -1.82
N CYS A 48 -18.01 -2.92 -2.71
CA CYS A 48 -17.90 -2.57 -4.12
C CYS A 48 -19.25 -2.71 -4.84
N GLU A 49 -19.70 -1.66 -5.50
CA GLU A 49 -20.97 -1.64 -6.25
C GLU A 49 -20.93 -2.50 -7.52
N GLU A 50 -19.74 -2.78 -8.07
CA GLU A 50 -19.57 -3.55 -9.32
C GLU A 50 -19.50 -5.07 -9.08
N CYS A 51 -18.83 -5.51 -8.01
CA CYS A 51 -18.58 -6.94 -7.77
C CYS A 51 -18.99 -7.45 -6.38
N GLY A 52 -19.42 -6.58 -5.47
CA GLY A 52 -19.90 -6.95 -4.13
C GLY A 52 -18.84 -7.22 -3.07
N GLU A 53 -17.54 -7.08 -3.40
CA GLU A 53 -16.43 -7.30 -2.47
C GLU A 53 -16.43 -6.27 -1.33
N THR A 54 -16.18 -6.71 -0.09
CA THR A 54 -15.97 -5.83 1.06
C THR A 54 -14.49 -5.46 1.15
N ASN A 55 -14.18 -4.17 0.98
CA ASN A 55 -12.82 -3.65 1.02
C ASN A 55 -12.59 -2.88 2.32
N GLU A 56 -11.39 -3.01 2.87
CA GLU A 56 -10.97 -2.18 4.01
C GLU A 56 -10.78 -0.72 3.59
N ALA A 57 -10.88 0.20 4.55
CA ALA A 57 -10.94 1.65 4.29
C ALA A 57 -9.70 2.24 3.61
N GLN A 58 -8.54 1.60 3.74
CA GLN A 58 -7.29 2.05 3.11
C GLN A 58 -7.28 1.88 1.58
N PHE A 59 -8.19 1.06 1.04
CA PHE A 59 -8.22 0.81 -0.38
C PHE A 59 -9.05 1.87 -1.11
N ALA A 60 -8.39 2.60 -2.01
CA ALA A 60 -9.04 3.55 -2.92
C ALA A 60 -9.72 2.89 -4.13
N ILE A 61 -9.46 1.59 -4.37
CA ILE A 61 -10.03 0.80 -5.45
C ILE A 61 -10.40 -0.60 -4.94
N CYS A 62 -11.35 -1.26 -5.58
CA CYS A 62 -11.75 -2.61 -5.21
C CYS A 62 -10.60 -3.60 -5.44
N TRP A 63 -10.27 -4.37 -4.41
CA TRP A 63 -9.22 -5.39 -4.45
C TRP A 63 -9.48 -6.47 -5.51
N GLN A 64 -10.75 -6.82 -5.74
CA GLN A 64 -11.13 -7.88 -6.67
C GLN A 64 -11.25 -7.40 -8.12
N CYS A 65 -11.90 -6.27 -8.37
CA CYS A 65 -12.24 -5.84 -9.75
C CYS A 65 -11.54 -4.54 -10.20
N GLY A 66 -10.86 -3.82 -9.31
CA GLY A 66 -10.17 -2.57 -9.64
C GLY A 66 -11.08 -1.36 -9.86
N ALA A 67 -12.40 -1.48 -9.66
CA ALA A 67 -13.32 -0.35 -9.71
C ALA A 67 -12.96 0.69 -8.63
N ALA A 68 -13.22 1.97 -8.92
CA ALA A 68 -12.99 3.04 -7.94
C ALA A 68 -13.85 2.83 -6.69
N GLY A 69 -13.26 3.07 -5.52
CA GLY A 69 -14.00 3.14 -4.27
C GLY A 69 -14.89 4.39 -4.20
N PRO A 70 -15.79 4.45 -3.21
CA PRO A 70 -16.57 5.64 -2.93
C PRO A 70 -15.64 6.83 -2.62
N ALA A 71 -16.04 8.03 -3.07
CA ALA A 71 -15.32 9.27 -2.83
C ALA A 71 -15.38 9.74 -1.37
#